data_AF-A0AA37KCW7-F1
#
_entry.id   AF-A0AA37KCW7-F1
#
_cell.length_a   1.000
_cell.length_b   1.000
_cell.length_c   1.000
_cell.angle_alpha   90.00
_cell.angle_beta   90.00
_cell.angle_gamma   90.00
#
_symmetry.space_group_name_H-M   'P 1'
#
loop_
_entity.id
_entity.type
_entity.pdbx_description
1 polymer ?
#
loop_
_entity_poly.entity_id
_entity_poly.type
_entity_poly.pdbx_seq_one_letter_code
_entity_poly.pdbx_strand_id
1 'polypeptide(L)'
;MTQKEFEERTGLKLTSDNYTKVETCYMNTDLDKDVFCKLWMESPEVLKEIERKTVSLRELYEERKNLANFLINQAEKCSSTELRSKAISMIGEREYLRRKIAKGYNLWKLDKELLDEILR
;
A
#
# COMPACT_ATOMS: atom_id res chain seq x y z
N MET A 1 15.20 -11.26 -4.07
CA MET A 1 16.16 -11.89 -5.01
C MET A 1 16.60 -13.22 -4.43
N THR A 2 17.48 -14.00 -5.05
CA THR A 2 18.05 -15.21 -4.41
C THR A 2 19.44 -14.92 -3.85
N GLN A 3 19.94 -15.73 -2.91
CA GLN A 3 21.31 -15.57 -2.38
C GLN A 3 22.33 -15.59 -3.49
N LYS A 4 22.28 -16.62 -4.35
CA LYS A 4 23.20 -16.74 -5.49
C LYS A 4 23.18 -15.49 -6.38
N GLU A 5 22.00 -14.98 -6.70
CA GLU A 5 21.85 -13.76 -7.51
C GLU A 5 22.46 -12.52 -6.84
N PHE A 6 22.28 -12.37 -5.51
CA PHE A 6 22.89 -11.27 -4.76
C PHE A 6 24.42 -11.35 -4.77
N GLU A 7 24.97 -12.54 -4.51
CA GLU A 7 26.42 -12.77 -4.49
C GLU A 7 27.04 -12.54 -5.87
N GLU A 8 26.34 -12.91 -6.95
CA GLU A 8 26.79 -12.68 -8.34
C GLU A 8 26.82 -11.18 -8.69
N ARG A 9 25.83 -10.41 -8.23
CA ARG A 9 25.74 -8.96 -8.50
C ARG A 9 26.70 -8.12 -7.65
N THR A 10 26.96 -8.53 -6.42
CA THR A 10 27.76 -7.73 -5.45
C THR A 10 29.18 -8.26 -5.25
N GLY A 11 29.44 -9.51 -5.63
CA GLY A 11 30.68 -10.22 -5.31
C GLY A 11 30.81 -10.59 -3.82
N LEU A 12 29.82 -10.27 -2.97
CA LEU A 12 29.87 -10.50 -1.54
C LEU A 12 29.35 -11.90 -1.20
N LYS A 13 30.17 -12.74 -0.58
CA LYS A 13 29.74 -14.06 -0.08
C LYS A 13 29.10 -13.94 1.30
N LEU A 14 27.90 -14.46 1.47
CA LEU A 14 27.16 -14.39 2.72
C LEU A 14 26.88 -15.78 3.29
N THR A 15 26.75 -15.86 4.61
CA THR A 15 26.11 -17.01 5.26
C THR A 15 24.60 -16.91 5.08
N SER A 16 23.88 -18.04 5.20
CA SER A 16 22.42 -18.06 5.12
C SER A 16 21.77 -17.05 6.08
N ASP A 17 22.26 -16.94 7.31
CA ASP A 17 21.73 -16.02 8.33
C ASP A 17 21.92 -14.55 7.95
N ASN A 18 23.05 -14.19 7.35
CA ASN A 18 23.29 -12.83 6.88
C ASN A 18 22.46 -12.52 5.63
N TYR A 19 22.26 -13.51 4.77
CA TYR A 19 21.42 -13.35 3.59
C TYR A 19 19.95 -13.09 3.96
N THR A 20 19.41 -13.69 5.04
CA THR A 20 18.05 -13.40 5.53
C THR A 20 17.83 -11.90 5.77
N LYS A 21 18.85 -11.17 6.25
CA LYS A 21 18.78 -9.71 6.44
C LYS A 21 18.71 -8.96 5.11
N VAL A 22 19.48 -9.40 4.13
CA VAL A 22 19.45 -8.84 2.76
C VAL A 22 18.08 -9.04 2.14
N GLU A 23 17.55 -10.26 2.22
CA GLU A 23 16.26 -10.61 1.65
C GLU A 23 15.12 -9.84 2.32
N THR A 24 15.12 -9.77 3.65
CA THR A 24 14.11 -9.00 4.39
C THR A 24 14.14 -7.53 4.00
N CYS A 25 15.32 -6.92 3.96
CA CYS A 25 15.49 -5.52 3.55
C CYS A 25 14.99 -5.32 2.11
N TYR A 26 15.35 -6.22 1.18
CA TYR A 26 14.89 -6.15 -0.21
C TYR A 26 13.37 -6.19 -0.33
N MET A 27 12.70 -7.12 0.37
CA MET A 27 11.23 -7.23 0.36
C MET A 27 10.52 -6.01 0.97
N ASN A 28 11.23 -5.28 1.84
CA ASN A 28 10.77 -4.05 2.46
C ASN A 28 11.12 -2.79 1.63
N THR A 29 11.62 -2.95 0.41
CA THR A 29 11.80 -1.86 -0.55
C THR A 29 11.04 -2.16 -1.85
N ASP A 30 10.84 -1.14 -2.68
CA ASP A 30 10.29 -1.28 -4.05
C ASP A 30 11.39 -1.08 -5.11
N LEU A 31 12.65 -1.30 -4.73
CA LEU A 31 13.80 -1.07 -5.60
C LEU A 31 14.00 -2.22 -6.60
N ASP A 32 14.45 -1.86 -7.80
CA ASP A 32 15.02 -2.85 -8.71
C ASP A 32 16.25 -3.53 -8.08
N LYS A 33 16.50 -4.78 -8.48
CA LYS A 33 17.57 -5.61 -7.92
C LYS A 33 18.96 -4.98 -8.08
N ASP A 34 19.27 -4.35 -9.22
CA ASP A 34 20.59 -3.74 -9.45
C ASP A 34 20.78 -2.49 -8.60
N VAL A 35 19.73 -1.66 -8.51
CA VAL A 35 19.72 -0.45 -7.67
C VAL A 35 19.88 -0.83 -6.20
N PHE A 36 19.15 -1.86 -5.75
CA PHE A 36 19.26 -2.37 -4.38
C PHE A 36 20.68 -2.86 -4.09
N CYS A 37 21.25 -3.73 -4.94
CA CYS A 37 22.59 -4.29 -4.74
C CYS A 37 23.67 -3.19 -4.70
N LYS A 38 23.55 -2.18 -5.57
CA LYS A 38 24.45 -1.03 -5.57
C LYS A 38 24.37 -0.24 -4.27
N LEU A 39 23.16 0.13 -3.82
CA LEU A 39 22.96 0.86 -2.56
C LEU A 39 23.40 0.06 -1.34
N TRP A 40 23.22 -1.26 -1.36
CA TRP A 40 23.69 -2.14 -0.29
C TRP A 40 25.20 -2.03 -0.08
N MET A 41 25.97 -1.89 -1.18
CA MET A 41 27.43 -1.81 -1.12
C MET A 41 27.93 -0.39 -0.88
N GLU A 42 27.28 0.61 -1.48
CA GLU A 42 27.76 2.00 -1.48
C GLU A 42 27.21 2.82 -0.31
N SER A 43 25.96 2.59 0.11
CA SER A 43 25.26 3.46 1.06
C SER A 43 24.19 2.70 1.88
N PRO A 44 24.60 1.79 2.79
CA PRO A 44 23.68 0.99 3.60
C PRO A 44 22.71 1.82 4.46
N GLU A 45 23.13 3.01 4.90
CA GLU A 45 22.32 3.95 5.67
C GLU A 45 21.17 4.54 4.85
N VAL A 46 21.43 4.89 3.58
CA VAL A 46 20.38 5.35 2.65
C VAL A 46 19.38 4.22 2.42
N LEU A 47 19.87 2.99 2.22
CA LEU A 47 19.02 1.84 2.01
C LEU A 47 18.11 1.55 3.22
N LYS A 48 18.64 1.63 4.44
CA LYS A 48 17.85 1.51 5.68
C LYS A 48 16.77 2.59 5.79
N GLU A 49 17.06 3.81 5.35
CA GLU A 49 16.06 4.88 5.38
C GLU A 49 14.96 4.66 4.34
N ILE A 50 15.31 4.16 3.15
CA ILE A 50 14.33 3.75 2.12
C ILE A 50 13.45 2.63 2.65
N GLU A 51 14.05 1.59 3.25
CA GLU A 51 13.32 0.48 3.89
C GLU A 51 12.31 1.01 4.90
N ARG A 52 12.78 1.81 5.87
CA ARG A 52 11.93 2.40 6.92
C ARG A 52 10.77 3.19 6.34
N LYS A 53 11.04 4.08 5.37
CA LYS A 53 10.00 4.90 4.74
C LYS A 53 9.00 4.06 3.95
N THR A 54 9.48 3.02 3.26
CA THR A 54 8.63 2.12 2.48
C THR A 54 7.68 1.34 3.39
N VAL A 55 8.19 0.77 4.48
CA VAL A 55 7.38 0.06 5.48
C VAL A 55 6.36 1.01 6.12
N SER A 56 6.78 2.17 6.61
CA SER A 56 5.85 3.14 7.21
C SER A 56 4.80 3.64 6.22
N LEU A 57 5.17 3.82 4.95
CA LEU A 57 4.21 4.19 3.91
C LEU A 57 3.18 3.07 3.72
N ARG A 58 3.61 1.81 3.59
CA ARG A 58 2.69 0.66 3.46
C ARG A 58 1.73 0.57 4.64
N GLU A 59 2.21 0.76 5.88
CA GLU A 59 1.39 0.80 7.09
C GLU A 59 0.33 1.92 7.03
N LEU A 60 0.75 3.15 6.73
CA LEU A 60 -0.16 4.30 6.61
C LEU A 60 -1.23 4.09 5.51
N TYR A 61 -0.86 3.46 4.39
CA TYR A 61 -1.81 3.13 3.34
C TYR A 61 -2.86 2.12 3.82
N GLU A 62 -2.46 1.10 4.60
CA GLU A 62 -3.39 0.12 5.15
C GLU A 62 -4.29 0.73 6.23
N GLU A 63 -3.75 1.59 7.10
CA GLU A 63 -4.54 2.36 8.07
C GLU A 63 -5.57 3.26 7.38
N ARG A 64 -5.16 3.99 6.33
CA ARG A 64 -6.06 4.83 5.54
C ARG A 64 -7.19 4.00 4.92
N LYS A 65 -6.86 2.82 4.40
CA LYS A 65 -7.83 1.87 3.83
C LYS A 65 -8.80 1.34 4.90
N ASN A 66 -8.32 1.04 6.10
CA ASN A 66 -9.13 0.58 7.22
C ASN A 66 -10.07 1.68 7.71
N LEU A 67 -9.57 2.91 7.86
CA LEU A 67 -10.39 4.06 8.24
C LEU A 67 -11.46 4.36 7.18
N ALA A 68 -11.13 4.32 5.90
CA ALA A 68 -12.13 4.49 4.84
C ALA A 68 -13.22 3.41 4.90
N ASN A 69 -12.84 2.15 5.12
CA ASN A 69 -13.82 1.07 5.31
C ASN A 69 -14.70 1.29 6.55
N PHE A 70 -14.12 1.76 7.65
CA PHE A 70 -14.85 2.10 8.86
C PHE A 70 -15.88 3.21 8.58
N LEU A 71 -15.47 4.28 7.89
CA LEU A 71 -16.37 5.38 7.51
C LEU A 71 -17.51 4.91 6.61
N ILE A 72 -17.25 4.04 5.63
CA ILE A 72 -18.29 3.45 4.77
C ILE A 72 -19.31 2.66 5.62
N ASN A 73 -18.82 1.80 6.52
CA ASN A 73 -19.67 1.00 7.39
C ASN A 73 -20.53 1.89 8.32
N GLN A 74 -19.95 2.95 8.88
CA GLN A 74 -20.65 3.87 9.77
C GLN A 74 -21.63 4.76 9.00
N ALA A 75 -21.30 5.19 7.78
CA ALA A 75 -22.20 5.91 6.90
C ALA A 75 -23.46 5.07 6.62
N GLU A 76 -23.30 3.78 6.33
CA GLU A 76 -24.42 2.87 6.11
C GLU A 76 -25.26 2.68 7.38
N LYS A 77 -24.63 2.40 8.53
CA LYS A 77 -25.34 2.18 9.80
C LYS A 77 -26.11 3.41 10.29
N CYS A 78 -25.54 4.59 10.12
CA CYS A 78 -26.11 5.84 10.61
C CYS A 78 -26.86 6.64 9.53
N SER A 79 -26.95 6.14 8.29
CA SER A 79 -27.46 6.89 7.13
C SER A 79 -26.82 8.28 6.99
N SER A 80 -25.53 8.41 7.35
CA SER A 80 -24.84 9.70 7.41
C SER A 80 -24.19 10.04 6.08
N THR A 81 -24.66 11.14 5.47
CA THR A 81 -24.07 11.70 4.26
C THR A 81 -22.70 12.33 4.52
N GLU A 82 -22.44 12.84 5.72
CA GLU A 82 -21.13 13.40 6.11
C GLU A 82 -20.04 12.33 6.14
N LEU A 83 -20.33 11.18 6.77
CA LEU A 83 -19.39 10.05 6.82
C LEU A 83 -19.14 9.48 5.42
N ARG A 84 -20.17 9.44 4.58
CA ARG A 84 -20.03 9.14 3.14
C ARG A 84 -19.08 10.10 2.45
N SER A 85 -19.31 11.41 2.57
CA SER A 85 -18.47 12.43 1.94
C SER A 85 -17.03 12.35 2.43
N LYS A 86 -16.83 12.09 3.73
CA LYS A 86 -15.49 11.89 4.28
C LYS A 86 -14.82 10.66 3.70
N ALA A 87 -15.52 9.52 3.58
CA ALA A 87 -14.99 8.33 2.93
C ALA A 87 -14.58 8.61 1.47
N ILE A 88 -15.46 9.26 0.69
CA ILE A 88 -15.17 9.64 -0.70
C ILE A 88 -13.92 10.54 -0.77
N SER A 89 -13.81 11.55 0.09
CA SER A 89 -12.63 12.44 0.11
C SER A 89 -11.31 11.70 0.39
N MET A 90 -11.36 10.57 1.11
CA MET A 90 -10.16 9.81 1.49
C MET A 90 -9.68 8.84 0.42
N ILE A 91 -10.59 8.21 -0.32
CA ILE A 91 -10.26 7.12 -1.26
C ILE A 91 -10.70 7.38 -2.70
N GLY A 92 -11.44 8.45 -2.95
CA GLY A 92 -12.03 8.76 -4.24
C GLY A 92 -13.36 8.07 -4.48
N GLU A 93 -14.14 8.64 -5.39
CA GLU A 93 -15.52 8.23 -5.71
C GLU A 93 -15.61 6.80 -6.26
N ARG A 94 -14.76 6.47 -7.23
CA ARG A 94 -14.71 5.13 -7.84
C ARG A 94 -14.42 4.04 -6.82
N GLU A 95 -13.42 4.28 -5.97
CA GLU A 95 -13.01 3.31 -4.94
C GLU A 95 -14.05 3.19 -3.83
N TYR A 96 -14.71 4.29 -3.45
CA TYR A 96 -15.84 4.28 -2.53
C TYR A 96 -16.98 3.39 -3.06
N LEU A 97 -17.43 3.62 -4.30
CA LEU A 97 -18.51 2.83 -4.92
C LEU A 97 -18.12 1.36 -5.03
N ARG A 98 -16.90 1.06 -5.52
CA ARG A 98 -16.38 -0.31 -5.63
C ARG A 98 -16.43 -1.03 -4.27
N ARG A 99 -15.99 -0.38 -3.19
CA ARG A 99 -16.02 -0.96 -1.84
C ARG A 99 -17.43 -1.11 -1.29
N LYS A 100 -18.30 -0.15 -1.53
CA LYS A 100 -19.71 -0.22 -1.11
C LYS A 100 -20.41 -1.41 -1.75
N ILE A 101 -20.22 -1.60 -3.05
CA ILE A 101 -20.73 -2.75 -3.81
C ILE A 101 -20.12 -4.05 -3.30
N ALA A 102 -18.80 -4.13 -3.13
CA ALA A 102 -18.13 -5.34 -2.63
C ALA A 102 -18.58 -5.74 -1.22
N LYS A 103 -19.04 -4.78 -0.40
CA LYS A 103 -19.62 -5.01 0.93
C LYS A 103 -21.10 -5.42 0.89
N GLY A 104 -21.76 -5.37 -0.27
CA GLY A 104 -23.18 -5.69 -0.43
C GLY A 104 -24.13 -4.61 0.08
N TYR A 105 -23.68 -3.36 0.20
CA TYR A 105 -24.54 -2.26 0.65
C TYR A 105 -25.35 -1.66 -0.50
N ASN A 106 -26.54 -1.14 -0.16
CA ASN A 106 -27.43 -0.53 -1.14
C ASN A 106 -26.88 0.82 -1.62
N LEU A 107 -26.84 1.02 -2.93
CA LEU A 107 -26.50 2.32 -3.50
C LEU A 107 -27.62 3.32 -3.20
N TRP A 108 -27.28 4.37 -2.46
CA TRP A 108 -28.19 5.48 -2.19
C TRP A 108 -28.45 6.27 -3.47
N LYS A 109 -29.44 7.18 -3.46
CA LYS A 109 -29.70 8.06 -4.59
C LYS A 109 -28.43 8.80 -5.05
N LEU A 110 -27.71 9.39 -4.09
CA LEU A 110 -26.43 10.09 -4.34
C LEU A 110 -25.34 9.16 -4.89
N ASP A 111 -25.37 7.86 -4.57
CA ASP A 111 -24.38 6.91 -5.09
C ASP A 111 -24.67 6.54 -6.55
N LYS A 112 -25.96 6.47 -6.90
CA LYS A 112 -26.40 6.21 -8.27
C LYS A 112 -26.09 7.39 -9.18
N GLU A 113 -26.39 8.61 -8.72
CA GLU A 113 -26.04 9.85 -9.43
C GLU A 113 -24.53 9.94 -9.67
N LEU A 114 -23.73 9.64 -8.64
CA LEU A 114 -22.26 9.59 -8.74
C LEU A 114 -21.78 8.52 -9.72
N LEU A 115 -22.40 7.34 -9.71
CA LEU A 115 -22.07 6.27 -10.64
C LEU A 115 -22.39 6.67 -12.09
N ASP A 116 -23.54 7.29 -12.33
CA ASP A 116 -23.93 7.79 -13.64
C ASP A 116 -22.95 8.86 -14.16
N GLU A 117 -22.48 9.76 -13.29
CA GLU A 117 -21.46 10.76 -13.65
C GLU A 117 -20.13 10.12 -14.05
N ILE A 118 -19.71 9.05 -13.36
CA ILE A 118 -18.44 8.36 -13.65
C ILE A 118 -18.48 7.58 -14.97
N LEU A 119 -19.67 7.12 -15.39
CA LEU A 119 -19.88 6.29 -16.57
C LEU A 119 -20.17 7.10 -17.84
N ARG A 120 -20.44 8.40 -17.72
CA ARG A 120 -20.53 9.33 -18.86
C ARG A 120 -19.17 9.55 -19.51
#